data_AF-A0A4Q2XT59-F1
#
_entry.id   AF-A0A4Q2XT59-F1
#
_cell.length_a   1.000
_cell.length_b   1.000
_cell.length_c   1.000
_cell.angle_alpha   90.00
_cell.angle_beta   90.00
_cell.angle_gamma   90.00
#
_symmetry.space_group_name_H-M   'P 1'
#
loop_
_entity.id
_entity.type
_entity.pdbx_description
1 polymer ?
#
loop_
_entity_poly.entity_id
_entity_poly.type
_entity_poly.pdbx_seq_one_letter_code
_entity_poly.pdbx_strand_id
1 'polypeptide(L)'
;MRETLIVIGLVVLAVALRSARTNLLRKLGALTMLAASFCLFYFITGCIYGGGLGVVLWFFLPWIELLTRIRRMRLPLDNRLSHREIPNPSFFPNAIEAASAMEEAGFEHVSDCGWEWAGMQQFFRLFWHPEEKAVAAVCLCEQSDVAFAFISITS
;
A
#
# COMPACT_ATOMS: atom_id res chain seq x y z
N MET A 1 -30.00 -0.24 -31.61
CA MET A 1 -29.09 0.88 -31.94
C MET A 1 -29.31 2.12 -31.08
N ARG A 2 -30.54 2.61 -30.87
CA ARG A 2 -30.77 3.79 -30.02
C ARG A 2 -30.30 3.59 -28.57
N GLU A 3 -30.65 2.47 -27.96
CA GLU A 3 -30.32 2.15 -26.56
C GLU A 3 -28.80 2.05 -26.34
N THR A 4 -28.09 1.38 -27.24
CA THR A 4 -26.64 1.26 -27.20
C THR A 4 -25.96 2.62 -27.32
N LEU A 5 -26.47 3.52 -28.16
CA LEU A 5 -25.94 4.89 -28.29
C LEU A 5 -26.17 5.71 -27.03
N ILE A 6 -27.31 5.54 -26.35
CA ILE A 6 -27.59 6.20 -25.07
C ILE A 6 -26.57 5.77 -24.02
N VAL A 7 -26.33 4.46 -23.89
CA VAL A 7 -25.35 3.94 -22.91
C VAL A 7 -23.95 4.46 -23.22
N ILE A 8 -23.51 4.39 -24.48
CA ILE A 8 -22.19 4.90 -24.89
C ILE A 8 -22.07 6.39 -24.59
N GLY A 9 -23.09 7.18 -24.92
CA GLY A 9 -23.10 8.62 -24.64
C GLY A 9 -22.99 8.92 -23.14
N LEU A 10 -23.71 8.18 -22.30
CA LEU A 10 -23.61 8.33 -20.84
C LEU A 10 -22.23 7.94 -20.32
N VAL A 11 -21.60 6.89 -20.85
CA VAL A 11 -20.23 6.49 -20.48
C VAL A 11 -19.23 7.58 -20.87
N VAL A 12 -19.30 8.10 -22.11
CA VAL A 12 -18.40 9.16 -22.57
C VAL A 12 -18.58 10.43 -21.72
N LEU A 13 -19.83 10.81 -21.43
CA LEU A 13 -20.13 11.95 -20.56
C LEU A 13 -19.59 11.74 -19.14
N ALA A 14 -19.79 10.55 -18.55
CA ALA A 14 -19.28 10.21 -17.23
C ALA A 14 -17.75 10.33 -17.17
N VAL A 15 -17.04 9.81 -18.17
CA VAL A 15 -15.57 9.91 -18.27
C VAL A 15 -15.14 11.37 -18.41
N ALA A 16 -15.77 12.15 -19.28
CA ALA A 16 -15.46 13.57 -19.46
C ALA A 16 -15.63 14.36 -18.15
N LEU A 17 -16.73 14.13 -17.42
CA LEU A 17 -17.00 14.76 -16.14
C LEU A 17 -16.01 14.32 -15.05
N ARG A 18 -15.57 13.06 -15.05
CA ARG A 18 -14.55 12.57 -14.11
C ARG A 18 -13.16 13.17 -14.35
N SER A 19 -12.87 13.59 -15.57
CA SER A 19 -11.61 14.26 -15.92
C SER A 19 -11.57 15.75 -15.51
N ALA A 20 -12.69 16.31 -15.04
CA ALA A 20 -12.73 17.69 -14.57
C ALA A 20 -11.99 17.87 -13.24
N ARG A 21 -11.35 19.04 -13.06
CA ARG A 21 -10.62 19.37 -11.82
C ARG A 21 -11.54 19.68 -10.63
N THR A 22 -12.79 20.08 -10.86
CA THR A 22 -13.70 20.46 -9.79
C THR A 22 -14.36 19.24 -9.15
N ASN A 23 -14.40 19.22 -7.82
CA ASN A 23 -14.97 18.10 -7.07
C ASN A 23 -16.44 17.84 -7.38
N LEU A 24 -17.22 18.89 -7.66
CA LEU A 24 -18.64 18.76 -8.02
C LEU A 24 -18.82 18.02 -9.36
N LEU A 25 -18.09 18.40 -10.40
CA LEU A 25 -18.16 17.75 -11.71
C LEU A 25 -17.70 16.30 -11.63
N ARG A 26 -16.65 16.01 -10.86
CA ARG A 26 -16.18 14.63 -10.65
C ARG A 26 -17.22 13.76 -9.93
N LYS A 27 -17.95 14.31 -8.95
CA LYS A 27 -19.08 13.61 -8.31
C LYS A 27 -20.24 13.39 -9.27
N LEU A 28 -20.55 14.38 -10.11
CA LEU A 28 -21.58 14.27 -11.13
C LEU A 28 -21.21 13.19 -12.14
N GLY A 29 -19.95 13.11 -12.57
CA GLY A 29 -19.45 12.02 -13.41
C GLY A 29 -19.58 10.64 -12.78
N ALA A 30 -19.36 10.51 -11.46
CA ALA A 30 -19.62 9.25 -10.76
C ALA A 30 -21.12 8.88 -10.78
N LEU A 31 -22.02 9.84 -10.57
CA LEU A 31 -23.46 9.63 -10.65
C LEU A 31 -23.89 9.22 -12.07
N THR A 32 -23.33 9.88 -13.10
CA THR A 32 -23.59 9.53 -14.50
C THR A 32 -23.10 8.11 -14.81
N MET A 33 -22.01 7.65 -14.21
CA MET A 33 -21.51 6.28 -14.37
C MET A 33 -22.48 5.23 -13.80
N LEU A 34 -23.09 5.53 -12.64
CA LEU A 34 -24.14 4.69 -12.06
C LEU A 34 -25.38 4.67 -12.95
N ALA A 35 -25.80 5.82 -13.47
CA ALA A 35 -26.93 5.92 -14.40
C ALA A 35 -26.66 5.15 -15.71
N ALA A 36 -25.46 5.23 -16.26
CA ALA A 36 -25.05 4.47 -17.45
C ALA A 36 -25.15 2.96 -17.20
N SER A 37 -24.72 2.52 -16.01
CA SER A 37 -24.76 1.11 -15.60
C SER A 37 -26.20 0.64 -15.40
N PHE A 38 -27.04 1.46 -14.76
CA PHE A 38 -28.48 1.19 -14.65
C PHE A 38 -29.10 1.00 -16.04
N CYS A 39 -28.89 1.95 -16.95
CA CYS A 39 -29.43 1.89 -18.30
C CYS A 39 -28.94 0.67 -19.09
N LEU A 40 -27.65 0.33 -18.99
CA LEU A 40 -27.08 -0.84 -19.66
C LEU A 40 -27.81 -2.13 -19.24
N PHE A 41 -27.89 -2.41 -17.95
CA PHE A 41 -28.51 -3.64 -17.46
C PHE A 41 -30.02 -3.63 -17.60
N TYR A 42 -30.66 -2.46 -17.48
CA TYR A 42 -32.09 -2.30 -17.74
C TYR A 42 -32.44 -2.63 -19.21
N PHE A 43 -31.67 -2.11 -20.18
CA PHE A 43 -31.93 -2.38 -21.60
C PHE A 43 -31.64 -3.84 -21.99
N ILE A 44 -30.65 -4.48 -21.37
CA ILE A 44 -30.34 -5.89 -21.63
C ILE A 44 -31.42 -6.81 -21.05
N THR A 45 -31.88 -6.55 -19.83
CA THR A 45 -32.79 -7.44 -19.11
C THR A 45 -34.27 -7.12 -19.30
N GLY A 46 -34.59 -5.91 -19.78
CA GLY A 46 -35.96 -5.39 -19.85
C GLY A 46 -36.61 -5.18 -18.47
N CYS A 47 -35.84 -5.26 -17.38
CA CYS A 47 -36.35 -5.28 -16.02
C CYS A 47 -35.68 -4.23 -15.14
N ILE A 48 -36.47 -3.53 -14.33
CA ILE A 48 -35.97 -2.51 -13.40
C ILE A 48 -34.98 -3.08 -12.37
N TYR A 49 -35.18 -4.33 -11.95
CA TYR A 49 -34.28 -5.04 -11.04
C TYR A 49 -32.91 -5.28 -11.68
N GLY A 50 -32.84 -5.51 -12.99
CA GLY A 50 -31.57 -5.64 -13.72
C GLY A 50 -30.79 -4.33 -13.69
N GLY A 51 -31.46 -3.20 -13.93
CA GLY A 51 -30.83 -1.88 -13.77
C GLY A 51 -30.33 -1.65 -12.34
N GLY A 52 -31.13 -2.00 -11.34
CA GLY A 52 -30.75 -1.92 -9.92
C GLY A 52 -29.49 -2.73 -9.59
N LEU A 53 -29.40 -3.97 -10.09
CA LEU A 53 -28.21 -4.82 -9.96
C LEU A 53 -26.96 -4.16 -10.54
N GLY A 54 -27.08 -3.51 -11.70
CA GLY A 54 -25.99 -2.77 -12.32
C GLY A 54 -25.43 -1.65 -11.45
N VAL A 55 -26.29 -0.95 -10.70
CA VAL A 55 -25.87 0.10 -9.75
C VAL A 55 -25.24 -0.52 -8.51
N VAL A 56 -25.87 -1.55 -7.94
CA VAL A 56 -25.41 -2.23 -6.73
C VAL A 56 -24.01 -2.83 -6.91
N LEU A 57 -23.69 -3.34 -8.09
CA LEU A 57 -22.38 -3.92 -8.40
C LEU A 57 -21.21 -2.93 -8.18
N TRP A 58 -21.41 -1.64 -8.43
CA TRP A 58 -20.38 -0.61 -8.19
C TRP A 58 -20.02 -0.48 -6.72
N PHE A 59 -20.95 -0.74 -5.80
CA PHE A 59 -20.68 -0.70 -4.37
C PHE A 59 -19.86 -1.90 -3.89
N PHE A 60 -19.79 -2.98 -4.66
CA PHE A 60 -18.96 -4.15 -4.36
C PHE A 60 -17.52 -4.01 -4.86
N LEU A 61 -17.23 -3.11 -5.82
CA LEU A 61 -15.86 -2.89 -6.31
C LEU A 61 -14.86 -2.53 -5.19
N PRO A 62 -15.16 -1.59 -4.26
CA PRO A 62 -14.28 -1.30 -3.13
C PRO A 62 -14.01 -2.52 -2.24
N TRP A 63 -15.00 -3.41 -2.06
CA TRP A 63 -14.83 -4.63 -1.26
C TRP A 63 -13.95 -5.65 -1.96
N ILE A 64 -14.07 -5.79 -3.28
CA ILE A 64 -13.18 -6.66 -4.08
C ILE A 64 -11.74 -6.15 -4.01
N GLU A 65 -11.53 -4.84 -4.15
CA GLU A 65 -10.22 -4.22 -3.97
C GLU A 65 -9.67 -4.49 -2.56
N LEU A 66 -10.48 -4.30 -1.52
CA LEU A 66 -10.07 -4.54 -0.14
C LEU A 66 -9.67 -6.01 0.10
N LEU A 67 -10.49 -6.96 -0.35
CA LEU A 67 -10.24 -8.39 -0.18
C LEU A 67 -8.97 -8.84 -0.92
N THR A 68 -8.74 -8.30 -2.12
CA THR A 68 -7.53 -8.60 -2.90
C THR A 68 -6.28 -7.93 -2.32
N ARG A 69 -6.41 -6.71 -1.81
CA ARG A 69 -5.32 -5.95 -1.18
C ARG A 69 -4.89 -6.55 0.16
N ILE A 70 -5.83 -6.92 1.04
CA ILE A 70 -5.54 -7.54 2.33
C ILE A 70 -4.80 -8.88 2.15
N ARG A 71 -5.16 -9.68 1.14
CA ARG A 71 -4.45 -10.94 0.86
C ARG A 71 -2.97 -10.74 0.57
N ARG A 72 -2.58 -9.61 -0.03
CA ARG A 72 -1.16 -9.28 -0.28
C ARG A 72 -0.45 -8.71 0.94
N MET A 73 -1.19 -8.22 1.93
CA MET A 73 -0.65 -7.63 3.18
C MET A 73 -0.65 -8.62 4.36
N ARG A 74 -0.85 -9.92 4.12
CA ARG A 74 -0.70 -10.93 5.18
C ARG A 74 0.79 -11.09 5.51
N LEU A 75 1.19 -10.59 6.68
CA LEU A 75 2.51 -10.82 7.24
C LEU A 75 2.86 -12.32 7.13
N PRO A 76 4.05 -12.67 6.63
CA PRO A 76 4.45 -14.07 6.55
C PRO A 76 4.45 -14.65 7.96
N LEU A 77 3.70 -15.74 8.15
CA LEU A 77 3.65 -16.44 9.44
C LEU A 77 5.03 -16.99 9.82
N ASP A 78 5.81 -17.38 8.80
CA ASP A 78 7.23 -17.75 8.92
C ASP A 78 8.11 -16.63 8.37
N ASN A 79 8.28 -15.58 9.17
CA ASN A 79 9.22 -14.51 8.87
C ASN A 79 10.49 -14.69 9.70
N ARG A 80 11.50 -15.36 9.14
CA ARG A 80 12.80 -15.50 9.81
C ARG A 80 13.73 -14.40 9.31
N LEU A 81 14.30 -13.66 10.26
CA LEU A 81 15.42 -12.77 9.99
C LEU A 81 16.56 -13.62 9.42
N SER A 82 17.00 -13.30 8.20
CA SER A 82 18.17 -13.91 7.60
C SER A 82 19.36 -13.00 7.77
N HIS A 83 20.55 -13.60 7.86
CA HIS A 83 21.78 -12.82 7.81
C HIS A 83 21.83 -12.05 6.49
N ARG A 84 22.09 -10.75 6.57
CA ARG A 84 22.25 -9.87 5.41
C ARG A 84 23.48 -9.01 5.61
N GLU A 85 24.19 -8.78 4.51
CA GLU A 85 25.22 -7.76 4.46
C GLU A 85 24.61 -6.37 4.55
N ILE A 86 25.43 -5.44 5.04
CA ILE A 86 25.04 -4.08 5.30
C ILE A 86 24.74 -3.37 3.96
N PRO A 87 23.60 -2.69 3.82
CA PRO A 87 23.28 -1.91 2.64
C PRO A 87 24.36 -0.86 2.33
N ASN A 88 24.51 -0.51 1.06
CA ASN A 88 25.44 0.54 0.66
C ASN A 88 25.14 1.84 1.44
N PRO A 89 26.16 2.51 2.04
CA PRO A 89 25.99 3.75 2.80
C PRO A 89 25.25 4.87 2.05
N SER A 90 25.22 4.85 0.71
CA SER A 90 24.39 5.80 -0.06
C SER A 90 22.89 5.66 0.18
N PHE A 91 22.42 4.47 0.57
CA PHE A 91 21.02 4.18 0.90
C PHE A 91 20.76 4.13 2.40
N PHE A 92 21.83 4.02 3.20
CA PHE A 92 21.76 4.04 4.66
C PHE A 92 22.66 5.14 5.25
N PRO A 93 22.33 6.42 5.00
CA PRO A 93 23.10 7.52 5.52
C PRO A 93 23.14 7.47 7.05
N ASN A 94 24.30 7.78 7.63
CA ASN A 94 24.56 7.80 9.07
C ASN A 94 24.53 6.42 9.76
N ALA A 95 24.43 5.30 9.04
CA ALA A 95 24.45 3.97 9.65
C ALA A 95 25.77 3.66 10.36
N ILE A 96 26.88 4.12 9.78
CA ILE A 96 28.23 3.94 10.36
C ILE A 96 28.36 4.78 11.63
N GLU A 97 27.95 6.04 11.58
CA GLU A 97 27.98 6.95 12.73
C GLU A 97 27.05 6.50 13.86
N ALA A 98 25.85 6.01 13.51
CA ALA A 98 24.92 5.43 14.47
C ALA A 98 25.51 4.18 15.14
N ALA A 99 26.17 3.31 14.37
CA ALA A 99 26.82 2.13 14.91
C ALA A 99 27.99 2.48 15.84
N SER A 100 28.85 3.43 15.46
CA SER A 100 29.94 3.88 16.33
C SER A 100 29.41 4.52 17.61
N ALA A 101 28.34 5.30 17.52
CA ALA A 101 27.69 5.89 18.70
C ALA A 101 27.11 4.84 19.66
N MET A 102 26.63 3.69 19.14
CA MET A 102 26.20 2.57 19.99
C MET A 102 27.39 1.93 20.72
N GLU A 103 28.50 1.70 20.01
CA GLU A 103 29.73 1.14 20.61
C GLU A 103 30.31 2.07 21.68
N GLU A 104 30.37 3.38 21.43
CA GLU A 104 30.79 4.39 22.40
C GLU A 104 29.88 4.44 23.64
N ALA A 105 28.60 4.11 23.48
CA ALA A 105 27.62 4.01 24.55
C ALA A 105 27.64 2.66 25.30
N GLY A 106 28.60 1.77 25.00
CA GLY A 106 28.75 0.48 25.69
C GLY A 106 27.92 -0.67 25.13
N PHE A 107 27.27 -0.48 23.98
CA PHE A 107 26.57 -1.56 23.29
C PHE A 107 27.54 -2.39 22.43
N GLU A 108 27.45 -3.71 22.52
CA GLU A 108 28.24 -4.66 21.74
C GLU A 108 27.46 -5.10 20.49
N HIS A 109 28.11 -5.15 19.32
CA HIS A 109 27.48 -5.67 18.09
C HIS A 109 27.19 -7.17 18.21
N VAL A 110 25.98 -7.57 17.82
CA VAL A 110 25.50 -8.96 17.93
C VAL A 110 25.32 -9.59 16.55
N SER A 111 24.59 -8.92 15.64
CA SER A 111 24.28 -9.48 14.32
C SER A 111 23.76 -8.42 13.37
N ASP A 112 24.09 -8.57 12.08
CA ASP A 112 23.39 -7.92 10.97
C ASP A 112 22.37 -8.89 10.37
N CYS A 113 21.11 -8.48 10.25
CA CYS A 113 20.06 -9.32 9.70
C CYS A 113 19.00 -8.49 8.97
N GLY A 114 18.14 -9.16 8.22
CA GLY A 114 17.10 -8.50 7.47
C GLY A 114 16.05 -9.46 6.96
N TRP A 115 15.03 -8.89 6.33
CA TRP A 115 14.01 -9.66 5.64
C TRP A 115 13.44 -8.82 4.50
N GLU A 116 12.82 -9.52 3.56
CA GLU A 116 12.16 -8.91 2.41
C GLU A 116 10.77 -9.48 2.29
N TRP A 117 9.79 -8.59 2.18
CA TRP A 117 8.41 -8.99 2.02
C TRP A 117 7.59 -7.93 1.30
N ALA A 118 6.79 -8.36 0.32
CA ALA A 118 5.90 -7.50 -0.45
C ALA A 118 6.58 -6.26 -1.05
N GLY A 119 7.85 -6.39 -1.48
CA GLY A 119 8.65 -5.29 -2.04
C GLY A 119 9.17 -4.30 -0.99
N MET A 120 8.98 -4.57 0.30
CA MET A 120 9.66 -3.89 1.40
C MET A 120 10.92 -4.67 1.76
N GLN A 121 12.04 -3.98 1.87
CA GLN A 121 13.28 -4.53 2.43
C GLN A 121 13.55 -3.89 3.78
N GLN A 122 13.85 -4.70 4.78
CA GLN A 122 14.26 -4.23 6.10
C GLN A 122 15.61 -4.82 6.47
N PHE A 123 16.47 -3.96 7.02
CA PHE A 123 17.80 -4.29 7.52
C PHE A 123 17.91 -3.84 8.97
N PHE A 124 18.55 -4.67 9.77
CA PHE A 124 18.76 -4.48 11.20
C PHE A 124 20.22 -4.75 11.52
N ARG A 125 20.85 -3.82 12.21
CA ARG A 125 22.10 -4.05 12.95
C ARG A 125 21.78 -4.06 14.43
N LEU A 126 21.92 -5.23 15.05
CA LEU A 126 21.53 -5.48 16.44
C LEU A 126 22.73 -5.32 17.37
N PHE A 127 22.49 -4.70 18.52
CA PHE A 127 23.47 -4.51 19.58
C PHE A 127 22.89 -4.85 20.96
N TRP A 128 23.76 -5.26 21.88
CA TRP A 128 23.42 -5.64 23.25
C TRP A 128 24.26 -4.88 24.26
N HIS A 129 23.64 -4.29 25.27
CA HIS A 129 24.34 -3.70 26.40
C HIS A 129 24.35 -4.69 27.58
N PRO A 130 25.50 -5.28 27.95
CA PRO A 130 25.55 -6.33 28.97
C PRO A 130 25.17 -5.84 30.37
N GLU A 131 25.55 -4.62 30.74
CA GLU A 131 25.26 -4.09 32.09
C GLU A 131 23.81 -3.63 32.24
N GLU A 132 23.33 -2.77 31.33
CA GLU A 132 21.95 -2.25 31.34
C GLU A 132 20.90 -3.26 30.87
N LYS A 133 21.33 -4.41 30.29
CA LYS A 133 20.46 -5.42 29.68
C LYS A 133 19.53 -4.85 28.60
N ALA A 134 20.02 -3.85 27.86
CA ALA A 134 19.29 -3.18 26.81
C ALA A 134 19.66 -3.73 25.43
N VAL A 135 18.70 -3.71 24.50
CA VAL A 135 18.89 -4.04 23.09
C VAL A 135 18.75 -2.76 22.27
N ALA A 136 19.71 -2.51 21.39
CA ALA A 136 19.61 -1.46 20.38
C ALA A 136 19.58 -2.06 18.97
N ALA A 137 18.84 -1.42 18.07
CA ALA A 137 18.78 -1.79 16.66
C ALA A 137 18.89 -0.54 15.79
N VAL A 138 19.85 -0.55 14.87
CA VAL A 138 19.98 0.46 13.81
C VAL A 138 19.31 -0.12 12.56
N CYS A 139 18.22 0.52 12.12
CA CYS A 139 17.27 -0.04 11.16
C CYS A 139 17.21 0.79 9.87
N LEU A 140 17.13 0.11 8.73
CA LEU A 140 16.77 0.69 7.44
C LEU A 140 15.55 -0.04 6.88
N CYS A 141 14.54 0.73 6.46
CA CYS A 141 13.36 0.22 5.78
C CYS A 141 13.23 0.90 4.42
N GLU A 142 13.14 0.10 3.36
CA GLU A 142 12.98 0.57 1.98
C GLU A 142 11.68 0.00 1.40
N GLN A 143 10.86 0.86 0.80
CA GLN A 143 9.66 0.46 0.06
C GLN A 143 9.44 1.38 -1.13
N SER A 144 9.57 0.83 -2.34
CA SER A 144 9.45 1.58 -3.60
C SER A 144 10.37 2.81 -3.60
N ASP A 145 9.83 4.03 -3.70
CA ASP A 145 10.61 5.28 -3.78
C ASP A 145 10.85 5.95 -2.41
N VAL A 146 10.57 5.23 -1.31
CA VAL A 146 10.71 5.76 0.06
C VAL A 146 11.62 4.87 0.88
N ALA A 147 12.61 5.48 1.51
CA ALA A 147 13.48 4.84 2.49
C ALA A 147 13.45 5.66 3.80
N PHE A 148 13.48 4.96 4.93
CA PHE A 148 13.64 5.60 6.23
C PHE A 148 14.56 4.78 7.13
N ALA A 149 15.38 5.51 7.88
CA ALA A 149 16.31 4.97 8.86
C ALA A 149 15.86 5.39 10.26
N PHE A 150 15.99 4.49 11.24
CA PHE A 150 15.69 4.79 12.63
C PHE A 150 16.53 3.93 13.57
N ILE A 151 16.63 4.37 14.82
CA ILE A 151 17.25 3.62 15.90
C ILE A 151 16.14 3.25 16.89
N SER A 152 16.12 1.99 17.32
CA SER A 152 15.25 1.52 18.40
C SER A 152 16.11 1.06 19.56
N ILE A 153 15.75 1.47 20.78
CA ILE A 153 16.39 1.02 22.02
C ILE A 153 15.28 0.48 22.92
N THR A 154 15.49 -0.72 23.47
CA THR A 154 14.54 -1.39 24.37
C THR A 154 15.30 -1.90 25.58
N SER A 155 14.81 -1.63 26.79
CA SER A 155 15.36 -2.09 28.08
C SER A 155 14.32 -2.89 28.87
#